data_AF-A0A4Q7D275-F1
#
_entry.id   AF-A0A4Q7D275-F1
#
_cell.length_a   1.000
_cell.length_b   1.000
_cell.length_c   1.000
_cell.angle_alpha   90.00
_cell.angle_beta   90.00
_cell.angle_gamma   90.00
#
_symmetry.space_group_name_H-M   'P 1'
#
loop_
_entity.id
_entity.type
_entity.pdbx_description
1 polymer ?
#
loop_
_entity_poly.entity_id
_entity_poly.type
_entity_poly.pdbx_seq_one_letter_code
_entity_poly.pdbx_strand_id
1 'polypeptide(L)'
;MNGLNVLLTGACGRIGKTFFQASKDRYRFTLTDRIAPEFDLAGHRFIHADLSDKSSLAALLQGIDVIVHLSGIPHASASFDELLPNNILATTYLFEAAVNAGVQRLVFASSAQTIEGYPVDRQITPGMPVMPANLYGVSKCYGEALCGYYAAKTALSTIAVRIGAFEFPETHDLNNARDLSAWLSPRDAVQLLQRSVEAEGVKHLIAHGISNNRFKRLDLSETARVLDYQPMDDAFAQFGIPITY
;
A
#
# COMPACT_ATOMS: atom_id res chain seq x y z
N MET A 1 -12.69 16.91 -16.55
CA MET A 1 -12.55 15.98 -15.41
C MET A 1 -11.90 16.75 -14.27
N ASN A 2 -12.65 17.06 -13.21
CA ASN A 2 -12.13 17.68 -11.98
C ASN A 2 -11.70 16.59 -10.97
N GLY A 3 -10.98 15.57 -11.44
CA GLY A 3 -10.48 14.48 -10.60
C GLY A 3 -9.08 14.80 -10.06
N LEU A 4 -8.74 14.26 -8.89
CA LEU A 4 -7.39 14.38 -8.30
C LEU A 4 -6.32 13.89 -9.28
N ASN A 5 -5.18 14.59 -9.32
CA ASN A 5 -3.99 14.14 -10.02
C ASN A 5 -3.23 13.17 -9.10
N VAL A 6 -3.20 11.90 -9.46
CA VAL A 6 -2.64 10.82 -8.63
C VAL A 6 -1.34 10.30 -9.26
N LEU A 7 -0.24 10.36 -8.50
CA LEU A 7 0.97 9.62 -8.82
C LEU A 7 0.83 8.19 -8.31
N LEU A 8 0.91 7.20 -9.19
CA LEU A 8 0.98 5.79 -8.82
C LEU A 8 2.38 5.24 -9.10
N THR A 9 3.13 4.92 -8.05
CA THR A 9 4.42 4.25 -8.19
C THR A 9 4.26 2.74 -8.09
N GLY A 10 5.15 1.98 -8.75
CA GLY A 10 4.98 0.53 -8.84
C GLY A 10 3.77 0.15 -9.69
N ALA A 11 3.44 1.00 -10.67
CA ALA A 11 2.23 0.91 -11.48
C ALA A 11 2.13 -0.39 -12.29
N CYS A 12 3.27 -1.02 -12.59
CA CYS A 12 3.32 -2.27 -13.35
C CYS A 12 3.26 -3.51 -12.44
N GLY A 13 3.35 -3.34 -11.11
CA GLY A 13 3.16 -4.42 -10.14
C GLY A 13 1.70 -4.89 -10.04
N ARG A 14 1.49 -6.06 -9.41
CA ARG A 14 0.17 -6.70 -9.26
C ARG A 14 -0.90 -5.72 -8.72
N ILE A 15 -0.62 -5.11 -7.57
CA ILE A 15 -1.55 -4.17 -6.91
C ILE A 15 -1.70 -2.87 -7.73
N GLY A 16 -0.60 -2.33 -8.26
CA GLY A 16 -0.63 -1.10 -9.06
C GLY A 16 -1.50 -1.23 -10.31
N LYS A 17 -1.30 -2.31 -11.08
CA LYS A 17 -2.12 -2.60 -12.27
C LYS A 17 -3.59 -2.78 -11.90
N THR A 18 -3.90 -3.54 -10.85
CA THR A 18 -5.27 -3.74 -10.37
C THR A 18 -5.93 -2.42 -9.97
N PHE A 19 -5.23 -1.60 -9.18
CA PHE A 19 -5.74 -0.30 -8.72
C PHE A 19 -5.97 0.67 -9.87
N PHE A 20 -5.00 0.78 -10.78
CA PHE A 20 -5.10 1.63 -11.95
C PHE A 20 -6.29 1.24 -12.83
N GLN A 21 -6.39 -0.05 -13.23
CA GLN A 21 -7.46 -0.49 -14.13
C GLN A 21 -8.85 -0.28 -13.54
N ALA A 22 -9.02 -0.46 -12.23
CA ALA A 22 -10.29 -0.27 -11.56
C ALA A 22 -10.62 1.20 -11.22
N SER A 23 -9.66 2.12 -11.34
CA SER A 23 -9.81 3.51 -10.90
C SER A 23 -9.44 4.56 -11.96
N LYS A 24 -9.04 4.17 -13.17
CA LYS A 24 -8.59 5.08 -14.24
C LYS A 24 -9.63 6.14 -14.63
N ASP A 25 -10.91 5.81 -14.56
CA ASP A 25 -11.99 6.77 -14.85
C ASP A 25 -12.29 7.73 -13.68
N ARG A 26 -11.69 7.50 -12.50
CA ARG A 26 -11.90 8.32 -11.28
C ARG A 26 -10.83 9.39 -11.09
N TYR A 27 -9.59 9.13 -11.53
CA TYR A 27 -8.43 9.97 -11.23
C TYR A 27 -7.62 10.26 -12.48
N ARG A 28 -6.89 11.38 -12.48
CA ARG A 28 -5.89 11.64 -13.50
C ARG A 28 -4.55 11.06 -13.06
N PHE A 29 -4.21 9.90 -13.59
CA PHE A 29 -2.95 9.24 -13.24
C PHE A 29 -1.71 9.79 -13.98
N THR A 30 -0.65 9.94 -13.19
CA THR A 30 0.74 9.79 -13.64
C THR A 30 1.24 8.46 -13.09
N LEU A 31 1.56 7.52 -13.97
CA LEU A 31 2.08 6.20 -13.62
C LEU A 31 3.60 6.21 -13.68
N THR A 32 4.26 5.50 -12.76
CA THR A 32 5.70 5.29 -12.83
C THR A 32 6.11 3.90 -12.36
N ASP A 33 7.11 3.37 -13.04
CA ASP A 33 7.75 2.10 -12.76
C ASP A 33 9.11 2.04 -13.49
N ARG A 34 9.96 1.09 -13.13
CA ARG A 34 11.21 0.77 -13.85
C ARG A 34 10.95 -0.11 -15.08
N ILE A 35 9.76 -0.68 -15.18
CA ILE A 35 9.35 -1.49 -16.32
C ILE A 35 8.23 -0.77 -17.06
N ALA A 36 8.28 -0.76 -18.39
CA ALA A 36 7.20 -0.16 -19.18
C ALA A 36 5.89 -0.95 -19.01
N PRO A 37 4.73 -0.28 -18.98
CA PRO A 37 3.44 -0.95 -18.86
C PRO A 37 3.09 -1.70 -20.14
N GLU A 38 2.63 -2.95 -19.99
CA GLU A 38 2.09 -3.78 -21.08
C GLU A 38 0.56 -3.67 -21.18
N PHE A 39 -0.01 -2.57 -20.69
CA PHE A 39 -1.45 -2.33 -20.67
C PHE A 39 -1.78 -0.94 -21.19
N ASP A 40 -3.00 -0.77 -21.69
CA ASP A 40 -3.49 0.51 -22.18
C ASP A 40 -3.53 1.56 -21.05
N LEU A 41 -2.95 2.72 -21.34
CA LEU A 41 -2.90 3.87 -20.44
C LEU A 41 -4.19 4.68 -20.45
N ALA A 42 -5.12 4.45 -21.39
CA ALA A 42 -6.42 5.12 -21.44
C ALA A 42 -6.32 6.66 -21.36
N GLY A 43 -5.29 7.25 -21.98
CA GLY A 43 -5.05 8.71 -21.96
C GLY A 43 -4.31 9.24 -20.72
N HIS A 44 -3.91 8.38 -19.79
CA HIS A 44 -3.02 8.73 -18.67
C HIS A 44 -1.56 8.80 -19.09
N ARG A 45 -0.73 9.37 -18.21
CA ARG A 45 0.71 9.53 -18.46
C ARG A 45 1.48 8.39 -17.80
N PHE A 46 2.51 7.89 -18.49
CA PHE A 46 3.53 7.04 -17.89
C PHE A 46 4.88 7.77 -17.95
N ILE A 47 5.62 7.76 -16.84
CA ILE A 47 6.97 8.28 -16.73
C ILE A 47 7.84 7.16 -16.18
N HIS A 48 8.75 6.65 -17.01
CA HIS A 48 9.76 5.71 -16.56
C HIS A 48 10.72 6.41 -15.58
N ALA A 49 10.85 5.90 -14.36
CA ALA A 49 11.75 6.49 -13.36
C ALA A 49 12.30 5.42 -12.40
N ASP A 50 13.56 5.61 -12.02
CA ASP A 50 14.14 4.94 -10.86
C ASP A 50 14.04 5.90 -9.66
N LEU A 51 13.19 5.57 -8.68
CA LEU A 51 12.96 6.43 -7.52
C LEU A 51 14.18 6.52 -6.57
N SER A 52 15.18 5.66 -6.75
CA SER A 52 16.47 5.79 -6.06
C SER A 52 17.37 6.87 -6.68
N ASP A 53 17.05 7.35 -7.88
CA ASP A 53 17.64 8.54 -8.49
C ASP A 53 16.79 9.78 -8.17
N LYS A 54 17.31 10.60 -7.24
CA LYS A 54 16.65 11.82 -6.78
C LYS A 54 16.35 12.83 -7.90
N SER A 55 17.13 12.82 -9.00
CA SER A 55 16.94 13.75 -10.12
C SER A 55 15.66 13.48 -10.90
N SER A 56 15.13 12.26 -10.84
CA SER A 56 13.90 11.85 -11.55
C SER A 56 12.61 12.36 -10.91
N LEU A 57 12.65 12.76 -9.63
CA LEU A 57 11.44 12.98 -8.83
C LEU A 57 10.76 14.33 -9.07
N ALA A 58 11.50 15.38 -9.39
CA ALA A 58 10.94 16.72 -9.54
C ALA A 58 9.91 16.79 -10.68
N ALA A 59 10.24 16.22 -11.84
CA ALA A 59 9.34 16.16 -12.98
C ALA A 59 8.13 15.25 -12.73
N LEU A 60 8.31 14.19 -11.94
CA LEU A 60 7.28 13.22 -11.62
C LEU A 60 6.15 13.81 -10.77
N LEU A 61 6.47 14.78 -9.92
CA LEU A 61 5.56 15.34 -8.93
C LEU A 61 4.87 16.64 -9.36
N GLN A 62 5.12 17.12 -10.58
CA GLN A 62 4.52 18.35 -11.07
C GLN A 62 2.99 18.25 -11.16
N GLY A 63 2.30 19.02 -10.31
CA GLY A 63 0.84 19.08 -10.26
C GLY A 63 0.18 17.82 -9.69
N ILE A 64 0.90 17.02 -8.90
CA ILE A 64 0.37 15.85 -8.21
C ILE A 64 -0.29 16.28 -6.90
N ASP A 65 -1.53 15.85 -6.69
CA ASP A 65 -2.29 16.10 -5.46
C ASP A 65 -2.04 14.99 -4.43
N VAL A 66 -2.04 13.73 -4.90
CA VAL A 66 -1.93 12.53 -4.06
C VAL A 66 -0.93 11.54 -4.66
N ILE A 67 -0.13 10.91 -3.80
CA ILE A 67 0.76 9.80 -4.17
C ILE A 67 0.19 8.50 -3.60
N VAL A 68 0.10 7.47 -4.42
CA VAL A 68 -0.07 6.07 -4.01
C VAL A 68 1.25 5.36 -4.30
N HIS A 69 2.01 5.10 -3.24
CA HIS A 69 3.37 4.57 -3.32
C HIS A 69 3.37 3.05 -3.11
N LEU A 70 3.37 2.28 -4.21
CA LEU A 70 3.40 0.82 -4.19
C LEU A 70 4.75 0.23 -4.64
N SER A 71 5.66 1.06 -5.14
CA SER A 71 7.00 0.62 -5.57
C SER A 71 7.86 0.14 -4.40
N GLY A 72 8.75 -0.80 -4.71
CA GLY A 72 9.72 -1.38 -3.77
C GLY A 72 9.79 -2.89 -3.94
N ILE A 73 10.80 -3.50 -3.33
CA ILE A 73 10.95 -4.95 -3.25
C ILE A 73 9.90 -5.49 -2.27
N PRO A 74 9.01 -6.43 -2.66
CA PRO A 74 7.85 -6.81 -1.86
C PRO A 74 8.00 -8.14 -1.09
N HIS A 75 9.15 -8.82 -1.16
CA HIS A 75 9.31 -10.20 -0.65
C HIS A 75 10.16 -10.29 0.62
N ALA A 76 9.77 -11.19 1.53
CA ALA A 76 10.37 -11.37 2.85
C ALA A 76 11.83 -11.84 2.84
N SER A 77 12.27 -12.46 1.74
CA SER A 77 13.63 -12.99 1.57
C SER A 77 14.65 -11.96 1.06
N ALA A 78 14.24 -10.71 0.81
CA ALA A 78 15.08 -9.68 0.23
C ALA A 78 16.28 -9.34 1.14
N SER A 79 17.45 -9.17 0.53
CA SER A 79 18.67 -8.76 1.23
C SER A 79 18.67 -7.27 1.57
N PHE A 80 19.54 -6.85 2.48
CA PHE A 80 19.71 -5.43 2.81
C PHE A 80 20.15 -4.60 1.59
N ASP A 81 21.05 -5.13 0.75
CA ASP A 81 21.57 -4.43 -0.43
C ASP A 81 20.49 -4.20 -1.49
N GLU A 82 19.50 -5.09 -1.57
CA GLU A 82 18.31 -4.88 -2.40
C GLU A 82 17.35 -3.87 -1.76
N LEU A 83 17.15 -3.93 -0.44
CA LEU A 83 16.17 -3.10 0.26
C LEU A 83 16.64 -1.65 0.45
N LEU A 84 17.93 -1.42 0.63
CA LEU A 84 18.49 -0.09 0.89
C LEU A 84 18.16 0.91 -0.23
N PRO A 85 18.48 0.67 -1.52
CA PRO A 85 18.14 1.62 -2.58
C PRO A 85 16.63 1.67 -2.85
N ASN A 86 15.95 0.52 -2.78
CA ASN A 86 14.61 0.36 -3.34
C ASN A 86 13.47 0.66 -2.36
N ASN A 87 13.68 0.41 -1.06
CA ASN A 87 12.64 0.55 -0.04
C ASN A 87 12.98 1.66 0.97
N ILE A 88 14.27 1.90 1.24
CA ILE A 88 14.70 2.92 2.20
C ILE A 88 14.97 4.23 1.43
N LEU A 89 16.01 4.27 0.60
CA LEU A 89 16.47 5.47 -0.09
C LEU A 89 15.40 6.07 -1.00
N ALA A 90 14.80 5.26 -1.88
CA ALA A 90 13.74 5.70 -2.78
C ALA A 90 12.53 6.29 -2.03
N THR A 91 12.14 5.66 -0.91
CA THR A 91 11.05 6.18 -0.06
C THR A 91 11.46 7.51 0.55
N THR A 92 12.66 7.64 1.12
CA THR A 92 13.16 8.90 1.67
C THR A 92 13.10 10.03 0.65
N TYR A 93 13.64 9.80 -0.55
CA TYR A 93 13.67 10.80 -1.61
C TYR A 93 12.26 11.18 -2.09
N LEU A 94 11.36 10.21 -2.24
CA LEU A 94 9.98 10.49 -2.63
C LEU A 94 9.25 11.34 -1.60
N PHE A 95 9.39 11.06 -0.30
CA PHE A 95 8.77 11.87 0.75
C PHE A 95 9.35 13.30 0.78
N GLU A 96 10.66 13.46 0.68
CA GLU A 96 11.29 14.78 0.57
C GLU A 96 10.74 15.58 -0.61
N ALA A 97 10.68 14.93 -1.78
CA ALA A 97 10.21 15.57 -3.00
C ALA A 97 8.71 15.88 -2.95
N ALA A 98 7.89 15.00 -2.36
CA ALA A 98 6.44 15.19 -2.19
C ALA A 98 6.14 16.45 -1.37
N VAL A 99 6.85 16.65 -0.27
CA VAL A 99 6.71 17.86 0.56
C VAL A 99 7.10 19.11 -0.23
N ASN A 100 8.22 19.08 -0.95
CA ASN A 100 8.69 20.23 -1.74
C ASN A 100 7.72 20.57 -2.89
N ALA A 101 7.04 19.57 -3.45
CA ALA A 101 6.07 19.73 -4.52
C ALA A 101 4.68 20.16 -4.01
N GLY A 102 4.45 20.21 -2.69
CA GLY A 102 3.16 20.57 -2.12
C GLY A 102 2.09 19.47 -2.25
N VAL A 103 2.50 18.21 -2.34
CA VAL A 103 1.58 17.06 -2.35
C VAL A 103 0.76 17.06 -1.06
N GLN A 104 -0.54 16.83 -1.19
CA GLN A 104 -1.48 16.90 -0.08
C GLN A 104 -1.50 15.59 0.72
N ARG A 105 -1.38 14.45 0.02
CA ARG A 105 -1.42 13.12 0.64
C ARG A 105 -0.44 12.12 0.03
N LEU A 106 0.14 11.28 0.89
CA LEU A 106 0.89 10.09 0.49
C LEU A 106 0.30 8.84 1.16
N VAL A 107 -0.24 7.94 0.33
CA VAL A 107 -0.67 6.59 0.70
C VAL A 107 0.51 5.63 0.49
N PHE A 108 1.07 5.14 1.58
CA PHE A 108 2.25 4.28 1.59
C PHE A 108 1.85 2.81 1.70
N ALA A 109 2.31 1.97 0.78
CA ALA A 109 2.19 0.52 0.92
C ALA A 109 3.17 -0.01 1.99
N SER A 110 2.69 -0.06 3.23
CA SER A 110 3.29 -0.88 4.27
C SER A 110 2.89 -2.35 4.07
N SER A 111 3.16 -3.21 5.05
CA SER A 111 2.90 -4.64 4.96
C SER A 111 2.54 -5.24 6.32
N ALA A 112 1.74 -6.31 6.31
CA ALA A 112 1.61 -7.20 7.47
C ALA A 112 2.96 -7.75 7.95
N GLN A 113 4.00 -7.78 7.10
CA GLN A 113 5.37 -8.16 7.48
C GLN A 113 5.98 -7.28 8.59
N THR A 114 5.41 -6.10 8.87
CA THR A 114 5.78 -5.25 10.01
C THR A 114 5.41 -5.86 11.37
N ILE A 115 4.54 -6.87 11.41
CA ILE A 115 4.00 -7.50 12.63
C ILE A 115 4.12 -9.04 12.66
N GLU A 116 4.80 -9.65 11.69
CA GLU A 116 4.88 -11.12 11.57
C GLU A 116 5.74 -11.81 12.65
N GLY A 117 6.42 -11.05 13.51
CA GLY A 117 7.12 -11.58 14.68
C GLY A 117 6.21 -11.88 15.87
N TYR A 118 4.96 -11.38 15.88
CA TYR A 118 3.97 -11.81 16.88
C TYR A 118 3.49 -13.24 16.61
N PRO A 119 3.07 -13.99 17.66
CA PRO A 119 2.47 -15.31 17.50
C PRO A 119 1.33 -15.33 16.47
N VAL A 120 1.24 -16.43 15.70
CA VAL A 120 0.29 -16.56 14.58
C VAL A 120 -1.19 -16.56 15.01
N ASP A 121 -1.46 -16.96 16.25
CA ASP A 121 -2.77 -17.02 16.89
C ASP A 121 -3.15 -15.71 17.62
N ARG A 122 -2.26 -14.72 17.64
CA ARG A 122 -2.55 -13.40 18.18
C ARG A 122 -3.34 -12.60 17.15
N GLN A 123 -4.34 -11.83 17.54
CA GLN A 123 -4.87 -10.76 16.68
C GLN A 123 -4.04 -9.49 16.85
N ILE A 124 -3.64 -8.85 15.75
CA ILE A 124 -3.03 -7.51 15.78
C ILE A 124 -4.13 -6.46 15.84
N THR A 125 -4.03 -5.59 16.85
CA THR A 125 -4.93 -4.46 17.05
C THR A 125 -4.21 -3.14 16.73
N PRO A 126 -4.96 -2.06 16.42
CA PRO A 126 -4.35 -0.75 16.19
C PRO A 126 -3.53 -0.30 17.40
N GLY A 127 -2.42 0.40 17.15
CA GLY A 127 -1.50 0.89 18.18
C GLY A 127 -0.49 -0.13 18.73
N MET A 128 -0.59 -1.41 18.36
CA MET A 128 0.46 -2.39 18.72
C MET A 128 1.82 -2.01 18.10
N PRO A 129 2.92 -2.15 18.86
CA PRO A 129 4.27 -1.92 18.33
C PRO A 129 4.58 -2.81 17.11
N VAL A 130 5.43 -2.32 16.23
CA VAL A 130 6.00 -3.16 15.15
C VAL A 130 6.82 -4.30 15.74
N MET A 131 6.77 -5.45 15.10
CA MET A 131 7.57 -6.63 15.43
C MET A 131 7.82 -7.44 14.15
N PRO A 132 8.68 -6.95 13.23
CA PRO A 132 8.94 -7.64 11.97
C PRO A 132 9.81 -8.89 12.17
N ALA A 133 9.60 -9.92 11.34
CA ALA A 133 10.38 -11.16 11.35
C ALA A 133 11.47 -11.23 10.25
N ASN A 134 11.59 -10.18 9.42
CA ASN A 134 12.55 -10.11 8.32
C ASN A 134 12.89 -8.65 7.96
N LEU A 135 13.95 -8.46 7.15
CA LEU A 135 14.45 -7.14 6.75
C LEU A 135 13.47 -6.38 5.86
N TYR A 136 12.67 -7.06 5.04
CA TYR A 136 11.61 -6.41 4.28
C TYR A 136 10.60 -5.74 5.21
N GLY A 137 10.13 -6.45 6.24
CA GLY A 137 9.28 -5.90 7.30
C GLY A 137 9.92 -4.70 7.99
N VAL A 138 11.23 -4.77 8.32
CA VAL A 138 11.99 -3.64 8.88
C VAL A 138 11.98 -2.43 7.93
N SER A 139 12.18 -2.64 6.63
CA SER A 139 12.14 -1.55 5.64
C SER A 139 10.77 -0.87 5.55
N LYS A 140 9.68 -1.62 5.75
CA LYS A 140 8.33 -1.06 5.81
C LYS A 140 8.05 -0.34 7.13
N CYS A 141 8.62 -0.81 8.24
CA CYS A 141 8.60 -0.07 9.52
C CYS A 141 9.32 1.28 9.39
N TYR A 142 10.44 1.35 8.66
CA TYR A 142 11.11 2.61 8.33
C TYR A 142 10.18 3.56 7.58
N GLY A 143 9.46 3.07 6.57
CA GLY A 143 8.44 3.85 5.86
C GLY A 143 7.28 4.32 6.73
N GLU A 144 6.78 3.49 7.66
CA GLU A 144 5.77 3.90 8.66
C GLU A 144 6.29 5.04 9.54
N ALA A 145 7.55 4.95 10.01
CA ALA A 145 8.17 6.02 10.78
C ALA A 145 8.34 7.31 9.97
N LEU A 146 8.71 7.22 8.68
CA LEU A 146 8.73 8.38 7.78
C LEU A 146 7.35 9.00 7.59
N CYS A 147 6.30 8.19 7.45
CA CYS A 147 4.92 8.68 7.38
C CYS A 147 4.57 9.55 8.60
N GLY A 148 4.88 9.05 9.81
CA GLY A 148 4.65 9.77 11.05
C GLY A 148 5.48 11.05 11.16
N TYR A 149 6.77 10.98 10.82
CA TYR A 149 7.68 12.13 10.84
C TYR A 149 7.19 13.26 9.92
N TYR A 150 6.87 12.95 8.67
CA TYR A 150 6.44 13.98 7.71
C TYR A 150 5.05 14.53 8.01
N ALA A 151 4.13 13.69 8.50
CA ALA A 151 2.85 14.18 8.98
C ALA A 151 3.04 15.13 10.18
N ALA A 152 3.88 14.79 11.16
CA ALA A 152 4.11 15.64 12.32
C ALA A 152 4.78 16.98 11.97
N LYS A 153 5.67 16.99 10.96
CA LYS A 153 6.51 18.16 10.64
C LYS A 153 5.93 19.08 9.56
N THR A 154 5.06 18.58 8.69
CA THR A 154 4.64 19.28 7.47
C THR A 154 3.13 19.26 7.32
N ALA A 155 2.59 19.83 6.23
CA ALA A 155 1.16 19.72 5.91
C ALA A 155 0.77 18.34 5.35
N LEU A 156 1.73 17.54 4.87
CA LEU A 156 1.48 16.26 4.20
C LEU A 156 0.62 15.33 5.07
N SER A 157 -0.49 14.85 4.52
CA SER A 157 -1.30 13.75 5.08
C SER A 157 -0.64 12.42 4.72
N THR A 158 -0.52 11.50 5.68
CA THR A 158 0.08 10.18 5.41
C THR A 158 -0.81 9.05 5.86
N ILE A 159 -0.99 8.04 5.01
CA ILE A 159 -1.73 6.82 5.34
C ILE A 159 -0.82 5.65 4.99
N ALA A 160 -0.30 4.95 6.00
CA ALA A 160 0.46 3.72 5.80
C ALA A 160 -0.49 2.53 5.89
N VAL A 161 -0.63 1.78 4.80
CA VAL A 161 -1.50 0.60 4.75
C VAL A 161 -0.67 -0.65 4.96
N ARG A 162 -0.85 -1.35 6.08
CA ARG A 162 -0.30 -2.69 6.31
C ARG A 162 -1.10 -3.69 5.47
N ILE A 163 -0.70 -3.82 4.21
CA ILE A 163 -1.32 -4.74 3.26
C ILE A 163 -1.03 -6.18 3.69
N GLY A 164 -2.09 -6.97 3.81
CA GLY A 164 -2.00 -8.41 4.07
C GLY A 164 -1.54 -9.21 2.85
N ALA A 165 -1.95 -10.46 2.76
CA ALA A 165 -1.67 -11.33 1.63
C ALA A 165 -2.58 -10.95 0.45
N PHE A 166 -2.14 -9.99 -0.37
CA PHE A 166 -2.83 -9.66 -1.62
C PHE A 166 -2.69 -10.80 -2.62
N GLU A 167 -3.78 -11.50 -2.90
CA GLU A 167 -3.78 -12.64 -3.82
C GLU A 167 -5.03 -12.67 -4.71
N PHE A 168 -4.82 -13.06 -5.98
CA PHE A 168 -5.92 -13.28 -6.92
C PHE A 168 -6.55 -14.64 -6.64
N PRO A 169 -7.89 -14.77 -6.51
CA PRO A 169 -8.53 -16.03 -6.22
C PRO A 169 -8.18 -17.18 -7.18
N GLU A 170 -7.83 -16.87 -8.42
CA GLU A 170 -7.56 -17.86 -9.46
C GLU A 170 -6.10 -18.34 -9.49
N THR A 171 -5.17 -17.60 -8.86
CA THR A 171 -3.72 -17.86 -8.97
C THR A 171 -2.99 -17.70 -7.63
N HIS A 172 -3.65 -17.97 -6.51
CA HIS A 172 -3.10 -17.76 -5.18
C HIS A 172 -2.17 -18.89 -4.71
N ASP A 173 -1.30 -18.57 -3.74
CA ASP A 173 -0.44 -19.52 -3.02
C ASP A 173 -0.72 -19.51 -1.50
N LEU A 174 -1.94 -19.14 -1.12
CA LEU A 174 -2.39 -19.14 0.29
C LEU A 174 -2.58 -20.59 0.78
N ASN A 175 -1.66 -21.06 1.61
CA ASN A 175 -1.55 -22.48 1.96
C ASN A 175 -1.81 -22.77 3.45
N ASN A 176 -2.06 -21.76 4.27
CA ASN A 176 -2.26 -21.93 5.70
C ASN A 176 -3.27 -20.93 6.28
N ALA A 177 -3.77 -21.23 7.49
CA ALA A 177 -4.76 -20.42 8.19
C ALA A 177 -4.31 -18.96 8.41
N ARG A 178 -3.00 -18.73 8.60
CA ARG A 178 -2.45 -17.38 8.75
C ARG A 178 -2.63 -16.58 7.47
N ASP A 179 -2.23 -17.13 6.33
CA ASP A 179 -2.35 -16.47 5.02
C ASP A 179 -3.81 -16.12 4.71
N LEU A 180 -4.72 -17.05 4.97
CA LEU A 180 -6.16 -16.86 4.78
C LEU A 180 -6.73 -15.78 5.72
N SER A 181 -6.30 -15.77 6.98
CA SER A 181 -6.73 -14.77 7.96
C SER A 181 -6.21 -13.36 7.66
N ALA A 182 -5.18 -13.25 6.82
CA ALA A 182 -4.59 -12.00 6.37
C ALA A 182 -4.83 -11.73 4.88
N TRP A 183 -5.68 -12.48 4.19
CA TRP A 183 -5.93 -12.31 2.76
C TRP A 183 -6.54 -10.94 2.46
N LEU A 184 -6.13 -10.36 1.34
CA LEU A 184 -6.72 -9.15 0.77
C LEU A 184 -7.07 -9.43 -0.69
N SER A 185 -8.36 -9.36 -1.02
CA SER A 185 -8.81 -9.54 -2.39
C SER A 185 -8.48 -8.33 -3.29
N PRO A 186 -8.42 -8.52 -4.62
CA PRO A 186 -8.27 -7.42 -5.56
C PRO A 186 -9.34 -6.32 -5.41
N ARG A 187 -10.61 -6.71 -5.22
CA ARG A 187 -11.72 -5.76 -5.09
C ARG A 187 -11.60 -4.94 -3.81
N ASP A 188 -11.34 -5.61 -2.69
CA ASP A 188 -11.26 -4.95 -1.39
C ASP A 188 -9.97 -4.10 -1.28
N ALA A 189 -8.88 -4.48 -1.96
CA ALA A 189 -7.68 -3.64 -2.08
C ALA A 189 -7.96 -2.34 -2.85
N VAL A 190 -8.71 -2.41 -3.94
CA VAL A 190 -9.11 -1.23 -4.73
C VAL A 190 -9.94 -0.29 -3.87
N GLN A 191 -10.95 -0.81 -3.16
CA GLN A 191 -11.78 -0.01 -2.26
C GLN A 191 -10.89 0.68 -1.21
N LEU A 192 -10.00 -0.05 -0.54
CA LEU A 192 -9.13 0.50 0.50
C LEU A 192 -8.22 1.63 -0.03
N LEU A 193 -7.63 1.44 -1.21
CA LEU A 193 -6.76 2.45 -1.81
C LEU A 193 -7.57 3.67 -2.29
N GLN A 194 -8.75 3.49 -2.87
CA GLN A 194 -9.65 4.60 -3.23
C GLN A 194 -10.03 5.42 -1.98
N ARG A 195 -10.47 4.74 -0.92
CA ARG A 195 -10.78 5.38 0.36
C ARG A 195 -9.58 6.11 0.97
N SER A 196 -8.38 5.55 0.85
CA SER A 196 -7.15 6.20 1.32
C SER A 196 -6.83 7.46 0.51
N VAL A 197 -7.03 7.43 -0.82
CA VAL A 197 -6.84 8.61 -1.69
C VAL A 197 -7.84 9.72 -1.34
N GLU A 198 -9.12 9.35 -1.17
CA GLU A 198 -10.24 10.27 -1.00
C GLU A 198 -10.48 10.74 0.44
N ALA A 199 -9.78 10.16 1.44
CA ALA A 199 -10.03 10.45 2.85
C ALA A 199 -9.96 11.95 3.18
N GLU A 200 -10.82 12.43 4.07
CA GLU A 200 -10.80 13.82 4.54
C GLU A 200 -10.41 13.88 6.02
N GLY A 201 -9.77 14.97 6.45
CA GLY A 201 -9.43 15.18 7.86
C GLY A 201 -8.38 14.22 8.46
N VAL A 202 -7.80 13.30 7.68
CA VAL A 202 -6.78 12.37 8.15
C VAL A 202 -5.41 13.02 8.11
N LYS A 203 -4.80 13.21 9.29
CA LYS A 203 -3.43 13.71 9.38
C LYS A 203 -2.39 12.60 9.19
N HIS A 204 -2.54 11.54 9.98
CA HIS A 204 -1.70 10.34 9.93
C HIS A 204 -2.56 9.12 10.31
N LEU A 205 -2.37 8.00 9.62
CA LEU A 205 -3.01 6.73 9.93
C LEU A 205 -2.09 5.56 9.59
N ILE A 206 -2.04 4.55 10.47
CA ILE A 206 -1.59 3.20 10.12
C ILE A 206 -2.85 2.34 9.97
N ALA A 207 -3.21 2.03 8.73
CA ALA A 207 -4.38 1.24 8.39
C ALA A 207 -4.01 -0.23 8.23
N HIS A 208 -4.87 -1.13 8.69
CA HIS A 208 -4.79 -2.55 8.34
C HIS A 208 -5.57 -2.83 7.05
N GLY A 209 -4.96 -3.57 6.12
CA GLY A 209 -5.56 -3.88 4.82
C GLY A 209 -5.70 -5.37 4.57
N ILE A 210 -6.83 -5.93 5.02
CA ILE A 210 -7.28 -7.30 4.72
C ILE A 210 -8.76 -7.27 4.33
N SER A 211 -9.21 -8.31 3.62
CA SER A 211 -10.63 -8.53 3.34
C SER A 211 -11.41 -8.86 4.63
N ASN A 212 -12.74 -9.02 4.53
CA ASN A 212 -13.61 -9.36 5.65
C ASN A 212 -13.51 -10.85 6.02
N ASN A 213 -12.28 -11.38 6.07
CA ASN A 213 -11.99 -12.76 6.40
C ASN A 213 -12.65 -13.12 7.73
N ARG A 214 -13.29 -14.28 7.81
CA ARG A 214 -14.01 -14.70 9.02
C ARG A 214 -13.16 -14.64 10.28
N PHE A 215 -11.95 -15.17 10.19
CA PHE A 215 -10.92 -15.05 11.20
C PHE A 215 -9.91 -14.01 10.74
N LYS A 216 -9.82 -12.88 11.46
CA LYS A 216 -8.99 -11.74 11.06
C LYS A 216 -7.71 -11.69 11.85
N ARG A 217 -6.56 -11.81 11.18
CA ARG A 217 -5.25 -11.57 11.80
C ARG A 217 -5.08 -10.12 12.21
N LEU A 218 -5.62 -9.21 11.41
CA LEU A 218 -5.53 -7.77 11.59
C LEU A 218 -6.93 -7.21 11.90
N ASP A 219 -7.07 -6.51 13.02
CA ASP A 219 -8.31 -5.80 13.36
C ASP A 219 -8.53 -4.62 12.40
N LEU A 220 -9.72 -4.54 11.80
CA LEU A 220 -10.11 -3.54 10.82
C LEU A 220 -10.85 -2.34 11.44
N SER A 221 -11.13 -2.35 12.74
CA SER A 221 -11.99 -1.37 13.42
C SER A 221 -11.60 0.08 13.13
N GLU A 222 -10.31 0.41 13.24
CA GLU A 222 -9.80 1.76 12.98
C GLU A 222 -9.77 2.09 11.48
N THR A 223 -9.37 1.15 10.62
CA THR A 223 -9.43 1.34 9.15
C THR A 223 -10.87 1.64 8.70
N ALA A 224 -11.85 0.86 9.17
CA ALA A 224 -13.25 1.04 8.84
C ALA A 224 -13.78 2.40 9.33
N ARG A 225 -13.46 2.76 10.58
CA ARG A 225 -13.89 4.03 11.18
C ARG A 225 -13.32 5.27 10.46
N VAL A 226 -12.03 5.25 10.12
CA VAL A 226 -11.34 6.44 9.60
C VAL A 226 -11.47 6.57 8.09
N LEU A 227 -11.49 5.46 7.36
CA LEU A 227 -11.49 5.45 5.89
C LEU A 227 -12.85 5.06 5.29
N ASP A 228 -13.87 4.74 6.10
CA ASP A 228 -15.11 4.13 5.61
C ASP A 228 -14.83 2.90 4.71
N TYR A 229 -13.90 2.06 5.21
CA TYR A 229 -13.51 0.82 4.55
C TYR A 229 -14.50 -0.30 4.91
N GLN A 230 -15.12 -0.88 3.89
CA GLN A 230 -16.17 -1.89 4.02
C GLN A 230 -15.82 -3.09 3.14
N PRO A 231 -14.81 -3.90 3.53
CA PRO A 231 -14.43 -5.07 2.77
C PRO A 231 -15.56 -6.09 2.77
N MET A 232 -15.66 -6.85 1.69
CA MET A 232 -16.78 -7.75 1.47
C MET A 232 -16.35 -9.20 1.24
N ASP A 233 -15.12 -9.47 0.79
CA ASP A 233 -14.68 -10.84 0.51
C ASP A 233 -14.26 -11.56 1.80
N ASP A 234 -14.35 -12.89 1.81
CA ASP A 234 -13.95 -13.75 2.93
C ASP A 234 -13.13 -14.93 2.38
N ALA A 235 -11.85 -15.03 2.74
CA ALA A 235 -10.97 -16.09 2.29
C ALA A 235 -11.54 -17.49 2.56
N PHE A 236 -12.19 -17.69 3.72
CA PHE A 236 -12.68 -19.01 4.13
C PHE A 236 -13.85 -19.48 3.26
N ALA A 237 -14.70 -18.53 2.85
CA ALA A 237 -15.77 -18.80 1.89
C ALA A 237 -15.22 -18.94 0.47
N GLN A 238 -14.33 -18.03 0.05
CA GLN A 238 -13.77 -17.98 -1.30
C GLN A 238 -13.00 -19.26 -1.68
N PHE A 239 -12.21 -19.80 -0.75
CA PHE A 239 -11.36 -20.96 -0.99
C PHE A 239 -11.97 -22.28 -0.50
N GLY A 240 -13.25 -22.27 -0.11
CA GLY A 240 -14.00 -23.47 0.27
C GLY A 240 -13.42 -24.23 1.46
N ILE A 241 -12.78 -23.54 2.40
CA ILE A 241 -12.10 -24.17 3.53
C ILE A 241 -13.14 -24.51 4.59
N PRO A 242 -13.41 -25.80 4.84
CA PRO A 242 -14.47 -26.22 5.75
C PRO A 242 -14.12 -25.80 7.18
N ILE A 243 -15.08 -25.13 7.83
CA ILE A 243 -15.00 -24.80 9.24
C ILE A 243 -15.57 -26.00 9.98
N THR A 244 -14.70 -26.76 10.65
CA THR A 244 -15.13 -27.80 11.58
C THR A 244 -15.24 -27.15 12.97
N TYR A 245 -16.43 -27.24 13.55
CA TYR A 245 -16.74 -26.81 14.92
C TYR A 245 -16.56 -27.98 15.89
#